data_AF-A0A561U4J8-F1
#
_entry.id   AF-A0A561U4J8-F1
#
_cell.length_a   1.000
_cell.length_b   1.000
_cell.length_c   1.000
_cell.angle_alpha   90.00
_cell.angle_beta   90.00
_cell.angle_gamma   90.00
#
_symmetry.space_group_name_H-M   'P 1'
#
loop_
_entity.id
_entity.type
_entity.pdbx_description
1 polymer ?
#
loop_
_entity_poly.entity_id
_entity_poly.type
_entity_poly.pdbx_seq_one_letter_code
_entity_poly.pdbx_strand_id
1 'polypeptide(L)' 'MELRHTTGGQLALLVYTSLERLVKACGDQQPWISVPVAELHSIAEQVEAEVVLEDIALPDVERRD' A
#
# COMPACT_ATOMS: atom_id res chain seq x y z
N MET A 1 -4.95 -2.94 -0.66
CA MET A 1 -4.06 -2.18 -1.55
C MET A 1 -4.41 -0.71 -1.40
N GLU A 2 -3.41 0.15 -1.34
CA GLU A 2 -3.59 1.60 -1.16
C GLU A 2 -2.69 2.34 -2.15
N LEU A 3 -3.17 3.44 -2.72
CA LEU A 3 -2.43 4.28 -3.67
C LEU A 3 -2.15 5.64 -3.04
N ARG A 4 -0.90 6.09 -3.06
CA ARG A 4 -0.51 7.39 -2.52
C ARG A 4 0.51 8.07 -3.41
N HIS A 5 0.49 9.40 -3.45
CA HIS A 5 1.60 10.14 -4.04
C HIS A 5 2.74 10.23 -3.01
N THR A 6 3.96 9.92 -3.46
CA THR A 6 5.16 10.18 -2.67
C THR A 6 5.44 11.68 -2.60
N THR A 7 6.33 12.11 -1.69
CA THR A 7 6.82 13.50 -1.65
C THR A 7 7.46 13.94 -2.97
N GLY A 8 7.97 12.99 -3.77
CA GLY A 8 8.50 13.23 -5.11
C GLY A 8 7.44 13.34 -6.21
N GLY A 9 6.15 13.21 -5.88
CA GLY A 9 5.03 13.28 -6.82
C GLY A 9 4.71 11.95 -7.52
N GLN A 10 5.51 10.91 -7.30
CA GLN A 10 5.30 9.61 -7.94
C GLN A 10 4.11 8.88 -7.33
N LEU A 11 3.30 8.21 -8.15
CA LEU A 11 2.21 7.35 -7.67
C LEU A 11 2.78 6.03 -7.12
N ALA A 12 2.56 5.79 -5.83
CA ALA A 12 3.02 4.60 -5.12
C ALA A 12 1.87 3.65 -4.82
N LEU A 13 2.05 2.36 -5.14
CA LEU A 13 1.22 1.26 -4.67
C LEU A 13 1.81 0.68 -3.40
N LEU A 14 1.08 0.81 -2.30
CA LEU A 14 1.47 0.26 -1.00
C LEU A 14 0.96 -1.18 -0.87
N VAL A 15 1.90 -2.07 -0.56
CA VAL A 15 1.63 -3.49 -0.31
C VAL A 15 2.19 -3.92 1.04
N TYR A 16 1.50 -4.88 1.64
CA TYR A 16 1.89 -5.43 2.93
C TYR A 16 1.96 -6.93 2.83
N THR A 17 3.05 -7.49 3.34
CA THR A 17 3.29 -8.94 3.29
C THR A 17 2.41 -9.73 4.27
N SER A 18 1.76 -9.04 5.20
CA SER A 18 0.87 -9.63 6.21
C SER A 18 -0.16 -8.63 6.71
N LEU A 19 -1.33 -9.14 7.12
CA LEU A 19 -2.39 -8.31 7.69
C LEU A 19 -1.93 -7.56 8.95
N GLU A 20 -1.14 -8.19 9.80
CA GLU A 20 -0.60 -7.54 11.01
C GLU A 20 0.25 -6.32 10.68
N ARG A 21 1.05 -6.37 9.61
CA ARG A 21 1.87 -5.24 9.15
C ARG A 21 1.01 -4.13 8.57
N LEU A 22 -0.03 -4.50 7.81
CA LEU A 22 -1.02 -3.56 7.29
C LEU A 22 -1.71 -2.80 8.42
N VAL A 23 -2.24 -3.52 9.42
CA VAL A 23 -2.93 -2.90 10.56
C VAL A 23 -1.98 -2.01 11.36
N LYS A 24 -0.73 -2.46 11.59
CA LYS A 24 0.27 -1.65 12.29
C LYS A 24 0.65 -0.38 11.51
N ALA A 25 0.69 -0.46 10.19
CA ALA A 25 1.11 0.65 9.33
C ALA A 25 -0.02 1.64 9.00
N CYS A 26 -1.24 1.15 8.77
CA CYS A 26 -2.38 1.93 8.29
C CYS A 26 -3.52 2.08 9.31
N GLY A 27 -3.53 1.27 10.38
CA GLY A 27 -4.65 1.15 11.33
C GLY A 27 -5.66 0.05 10.94
N ASP A 28 -6.52 -0.34 11.87
CA ASP A 28 -7.44 -1.50 11.71
C ASP A 28 -8.67 -1.21 10.84
N GLN A 29 -9.01 0.07 10.65
CA GLN A 29 -10.14 0.50 9.82
C GLN A 29 -9.81 0.51 8.32
N GLN A 30 -8.56 0.23 7.92
CA GLN A 30 -8.15 0.35 6.53
C GLN A 30 -8.71 -0.82 5.68
N PRO A 31 -9.49 -0.56 4.62
CA PRO A 31 -9.94 -1.61 3.72
C PRO A 31 -8.76 -2.23 2.97
N TRP A 32 -8.77 -3.56 2.85
CA TRP A 32 -7.69 -4.30 2.20
C TRP A 32 -8.20 -5.50 1.41
N ILE A 33 -7.33 -5.99 0.52
CA ILE A 33 -7.51 -7.21 -0.25
C ILE A 33 -6.19 -7.98 -0.22
N SER A 34 -6.26 -9.32 -0.22
CA SER A 34 -5.10 -10.18 -0.43
C SER A 34 -4.96 -10.45 -1.92
N VAL A 35 -3.75 -10.35 -2.44
CA VAL A 35 -3.45 -10.67 -3.84
C VAL A 35 -2.27 -11.63 -3.92
N PRO A 36 -2.21 -12.51 -4.93
CA PRO A 36 -1.00 -13.25 -5.23
C PRO A 36 0.13 -12.32 -5.65
N VAL A 37 1.36 -12.58 -5.19
CA VAL A 37 2.54 -11.80 -5.59
C VAL A 37 2.76 -11.81 -7.12
N ALA A 38 2.35 -12.89 -7.78
CA ALA A 38 2.43 -13.02 -9.24
C ALA A 38 1.55 -12.01 -9.99
N GLU A 39 0.45 -11.55 -9.37
CA GLU A 39 -0.45 -10.56 -9.96
C GLU A 39 -0.06 -9.12 -9.61
N LEU A 40 0.85 -8.92 -8.65
CA LEU A 40 1.23 -7.60 -8.17
C LEU A 40 1.75 -6.70 -9.28
N HIS A 41 2.56 -7.24 -10.20
CA HIS A 41 3.10 -6.47 -11.31
C HIS A 41 1.99 -5.97 -12.24
N SER A 42 1.07 -6.85 -12.65
CA SER A 42 -0.05 -6.49 -13.50
C SER A 42 -0.98 -5.48 -12.84
N ILE A 43 -1.19 -5.58 -11.53
CA ILE A 43 -2.00 -4.61 -10.78
C ILE A 43 -1.30 -3.26 -10.74
N ALA A 44 0.01 -3.21 -10.48
CA ALA A 44 0.78 -1.97 -10.49
C ALA A 44 0.71 -1.28 -11.86
N GLU A 45 0.79 -2.03 -12.96
CA GLU A 45 0.60 -1.49 -14.32
C GLU A 45 -0.82 -0.97 -14.56
N GLN A 46 -1.85 -1.71 -14.12
CA GLN A 46 -3.26 -1.31 -14.32
C GLN A 46 -3.63 -0.01 -13.60
N VAL A 47 -3.01 0.25 -12.45
CA VAL A 47 -3.24 1.48 -11.66
C VAL A 47 -2.20 2.56 -11.95
N GLU A 48 -1.32 2.33 -12.94
CA GLU A 48 -0.26 3.25 -13.35
C GLU A 48 0.67 3.65 -12.19
N ALA A 49 0.89 2.73 -11.24
CA ALA A 49 1.82 2.96 -10.14
C ALA A 49 3.26 2.97 -10.66
N GLU A 50 3.96 4.07 -10.39
CA GLU A 50 5.36 4.25 -10.78
C GLU A 50 6.31 3.52 -9.81
N VAL A 51 5.87 3.29 -8.58
CA VAL A 51 6.65 2.61 -7.55
C VAL A 51 5.77 1.72 -6.69
N VAL A 52 6.29 0.55 -6.31
CA VAL A 52 5.66 -0.32 -5.31
C VAL A 52 6.45 -0.20 -4.02
N LEU A 53 5.76 0.13 -2.93
CA LEU A 53 6.35 0.26 -1.60
C LEU A 53 5.84 -0.87 -0.71
N GLU A 54 6.76 -1.68 -0.20
CA GLU A 54 6.45 -2.84 0.63
C GLU A 54 6.66 -2.52 2.12
N ASP A 55 5.66 -2.84 2.95
CA ASP A 55 5.72 -2.81 4.41
C ASP A 55 6.17 -1.46 5.01
N ILE A 56 5.93 -0.35 4.30
CA ILE A 56 6.21 1.00 4.78
C ILE A 56 5.14 1.43 5.78
N ALA A 57 5.59 1.98 6.92
CA ALA A 57 4.70 2.58 7.91
C ALA A 57 4.22 3.96 7.43
N LEU A 58 2.91 4.19 7.48
CA LEU A 58 2.37 5.54 7.26
C LEU A 58 2.64 6.42 8.49
N PRO A 59 2.79 7.75 8.31
CA PRO A 59 2.85 8.69 9.41
C PRO A 59 1.59 8.60 10.27
N ASP A 60 1.71 8.83 11.58
CA ASP A 60 0.58 8.71 12.52
C ASP A 60 -0.65 9.54 12.12
N VAL A 61 -0.45 10.70 11.48
CA VAL A 61 -1.53 11.57 11.00
C VAL A 61 -2.35 10.98 9.84
N GLU A 62 -1.84 9.94 9.19
CA GLU A 62 -2.47 9.27 8.05
C GLU A 62 -3.03 7.89 8.42
N ARG A 63 -2.79 7.41 9.64
CA ARG A 63 -3.36 6.14 10.12
C ARG A 63 -4.86 6.31 10.41
N ARG A 64 -5.65 5.30 10.06
CA ARG A 64 -7.08 5.21 10.37
C ARG A 64 -7.29 4.24 11.55
N ASP A 65 -7.49 4.80 12.73
CA ASP A 65 -8.02 4.12 13.93
C ASP A 65 -9.56 4.24 14.01
#